data_AF-A0A2P2IAC7-F1
#
_entry.id   AF-A0A2P2IAC7-F1
#
_cell.length_a   1.000
_cell.length_b   1.000
_cell.length_c   1.000
_cell.angle_alpha   90.00
_cell.angle_beta   90.00
_cell.angle_gamma   90.00
#
_symmetry.space_group_name_H-M   'P 1'
#
loop_
_entity.id
_entity.type
_entity.pdbx_description
1 polymer ?
#
loop_
_entity_poly.entity_id
_entity_poly.type
_entity_poly.pdbx_seq_one_letter_code
_entity_poly.pdbx_strand_id
1 'polypeptide(L)'
;EGSSNNYSTTEQLSQGGRRVVRVPHSRRSAAEEKLALQEKVQLERVLGLTVTSNAALDCDPNTGTIAYPAGCTVVLLNARKSRQQHVQNWSRKTVTCVTFSSCGRFLATGECGHQPSVRVWDVAENTQLSEFQGHKYGVSCVAFSPTQKYVVSVGSQHDMIVNVWDWRGGIKVASNKFSSKVKAVSFAENGSYFVTVGNRHVKFWYLEVARGSKFKEPVPLTGRSAILGEQRNNYFCDVACGRGEMGDSTFAITKSGLLCEFNNRRLLDKWVELRTSSANCLVAGEQYIFVGCGDAIVRCFNPSNLQFITTLPRTHYLGVDVALGQSIKHMGQHPSNARYPDTVAVAYDSLNNKLTAVYNDHSLYIWDVTDIKRVGKSHSYLYHSACIWGVESYPDSLSGASLQQRLGGDSSSAPLLPKGSFITCSSDDTIRVWNIAAELPEHPSYKRNIYSNDLLRVMYVDPELSFLKDTDISPSGQQTERQSGGQQDGSYDSRNGVRCIKISPDGRHIASGDRAGNIRIHELESLEEVCKIEAHDAEVLCLEYSRPDTRHSLLASASKD
;
A
#
# COMPACT_ATOMS: atom_id res chain seq x y z
N GLU A 1 -0.50 34.30 82.33
CA GLU A 1 -0.70 35.77 82.35
C GLU A 1 0.66 36.44 82.31
N GLY A 2 0.78 37.58 81.63
CA GLY A 2 1.97 38.44 81.75
C GLY A 2 2.72 38.70 80.44
N SER A 3 2.14 39.59 79.63
CA SER A 3 2.75 40.32 78.51
C SER A 3 3.97 41.16 78.91
N SER A 4 4.97 41.31 78.03
CA SER A 4 5.57 42.63 77.68
C SER A 4 6.63 42.56 76.56
N ASN A 5 6.32 43.28 75.48
CA ASN A 5 7.11 44.05 74.49
C ASN A 5 8.63 43.81 74.30
N ASN A 6 9.06 43.68 73.02
CA ASN A 6 9.62 44.82 72.26
C ASN A 6 10.04 44.44 70.81
N TYR A 7 9.62 45.31 69.87
CA TYR A 7 10.19 45.69 68.56
C TYR A 7 10.98 44.68 67.70
N SER A 8 10.51 44.47 66.47
CA SER A 8 11.38 44.59 65.28
C SER A 8 10.62 44.76 63.96
N THR A 9 11.24 45.63 63.17
CA THR A 9 11.03 46.21 61.86
C THR A 9 10.54 45.26 60.75
N THR A 10 9.68 45.84 59.92
CA THR A 10 9.17 45.45 58.60
C THR A 10 10.21 44.93 57.58
N GLU A 11 9.92 43.78 56.98
CA GLU A 11 10.06 43.51 55.54
C GLU A 11 8.87 42.65 55.07
N GLN A 12 8.03 43.21 54.18
CA GLN A 12 6.92 42.51 53.54
C GLN A 12 7.42 41.87 52.23
N LEU A 13 7.44 40.53 52.20
CA LEU A 13 7.40 39.76 50.95
C LEU A 13 5.95 39.34 50.69
N SER A 14 5.26 40.05 49.79
CA SER A 14 3.94 39.65 49.29
C SER A 14 4.10 38.52 48.27
N GLN A 15 3.95 37.27 48.71
CA GLN A 15 3.73 36.15 47.79
C GLN A 15 2.32 36.23 47.21
N GLY A 16 2.22 36.67 45.95
CA GLY A 16 1.01 36.51 45.14
C GLY A 16 0.80 35.04 44.79
N GLY A 17 -0.15 34.39 45.47
CA GLY A 17 -0.49 32.98 45.25
C GLY A 17 -0.99 32.71 43.83
N ARG A 18 -0.21 31.95 43.05
CA ARG A 18 -0.69 31.29 41.83
C ARG A 18 -1.66 30.18 42.20
N ARG A 19 -2.94 30.30 41.80
CA ARG A 19 -3.88 29.17 41.78
C ARG A 19 -3.35 28.11 40.81
N VAL A 20 -2.79 27.03 41.35
CA VAL A 20 -2.50 25.81 40.57
C VAL A 20 -3.83 25.12 40.30
N VAL A 21 -4.28 25.14 39.04
CA VAL A 21 -5.41 24.32 38.59
C VAL A 21 -4.94 22.87 38.58
N ARG A 22 -5.34 22.08 39.58
CA ARG A 22 -5.11 20.63 39.60
C ARG A 22 -6.16 19.95 38.70
N VAL A 23 -5.69 19.10 37.79
CA VAL A 23 -6.53 18.22 36.98
C VAL A 23 -7.32 17.30 37.92
N PRO A 24 -8.64 17.08 37.71
CA PRO A 24 -9.43 16.22 38.59
C PRO A 24 -8.84 14.80 38.57
N HIS A 25 -8.45 14.29 39.72
CA HIS A 25 -8.07 12.88 39.87
C HIS A 25 -9.33 12.01 39.76
N SER A 26 -9.74 11.70 38.53
CA SER A 26 -10.61 10.56 38.28
C SER A 26 -9.74 9.32 38.33
N ARG A 27 -9.88 8.50 39.38
CA ARG A 27 -9.29 7.16 39.43
C ARG A 27 -10.07 6.25 38.47
N ARG A 28 -9.81 6.38 37.18
CA ARG A 28 -10.07 5.31 36.21
C ARG A 28 -8.77 4.54 36.04
N SER A 29 -8.84 3.22 35.98
CA SER A 29 -7.66 2.42 35.67
C SER A 29 -7.14 2.81 34.27
N ALA A 30 -5.83 2.74 34.04
CA ALA A 30 -5.26 3.00 32.71
C ALA A 30 -5.89 2.12 31.60
N ALA A 31 -6.45 0.96 31.99
CA ALA A 31 -7.22 0.09 31.11
C ALA A 31 -8.61 0.68 30.74
N GLU A 32 -9.35 1.23 31.71
CA GLU A 32 -10.63 1.90 31.48
C GLU A 32 -10.48 3.22 30.71
N GLU A 33 -9.40 3.96 30.93
CA GLU A 33 -9.11 5.17 30.16
C GLU A 33 -8.73 4.85 28.71
N LYS A 34 -7.98 3.76 28.49
CA LYS A 34 -7.65 3.24 27.15
C LYS A 34 -8.90 2.74 26.40
N LEU A 35 -9.81 2.04 27.08
CA LEU A 35 -11.11 1.64 26.53
C LEU A 35 -11.96 2.86 26.17
N ALA A 36 -12.05 3.85 27.07
CA ALA A 36 -12.82 5.07 26.83
C ALA A 36 -12.24 5.98 25.73
N LEU A 37 -10.96 5.84 25.38
CA LEU A 37 -10.33 6.53 24.24
C LEU A 37 -10.49 5.76 22.93
N GLN A 38 -10.45 4.41 22.97
CA GLN A 38 -10.73 3.56 21.81
C GLN A 38 -12.17 3.68 21.32
N GLU A 39 -13.12 3.92 22.24
CA GLU A 39 -14.50 4.26 21.87
C GLU A 39 -14.63 5.67 21.25
N LYS A 40 -13.64 6.56 21.42
CA LYS A 40 -13.68 7.96 20.96
C LYS A 40 -12.95 8.25 19.65
N VAL A 41 -12.00 7.41 19.24
CA VAL A 41 -11.23 7.60 17.99
C VAL A 41 -11.21 6.31 17.21
N GLN A 42 -11.75 6.35 16.00
CA GLN A 42 -11.80 5.21 15.09
C GLN A 42 -11.00 5.54 13.83
N LEU A 43 -10.36 4.52 13.24
CA LEU A 43 -9.70 4.65 11.95
C LEU A 43 -10.77 4.86 10.87
N GLU A 44 -10.83 6.07 10.33
CA GLU A 44 -11.82 6.42 9.29
C GLU A 44 -11.32 6.08 7.88
N ARG A 45 -10.05 6.41 7.59
CA ARG A 45 -9.47 6.29 6.26
C ARG A 45 -7.98 5.98 6.33
N VAL A 46 -7.51 5.20 5.37
CA VAL A 46 -6.10 4.96 5.11
C VAL A 46 -5.76 5.51 3.72
N LEU A 47 -4.71 6.33 3.66
CA LEU A 47 -4.13 6.84 2.42
C LEU A 47 -2.77 6.17 2.24
N GLY A 48 -2.69 5.22 1.31
CA GLY A 48 -1.51 4.40 1.09
C GLY A 48 -1.84 2.93 0.91
N LEU A 49 -0.88 2.19 0.39
CA LEU A 49 -0.89 0.74 0.25
C LEU A 49 0.53 0.21 0.36
N THR A 50 0.69 -1.09 0.62
CA THR A 50 2.00 -1.78 0.68
C THR A 50 1.96 -3.09 -0.10
N VAL A 51 1.28 -3.08 -1.25
CA VAL A 51 1.12 -4.24 -2.14
C VAL A 51 2.42 -4.44 -2.93
N THR A 52 3.14 -5.52 -2.63
CA THR A 52 4.44 -5.84 -3.28
C THR A 52 4.38 -7.08 -4.17
N SER A 53 3.23 -7.75 -4.26
CA SER A 53 3.01 -8.89 -5.16
C SER A 53 1.53 -9.14 -5.39
N ASN A 54 1.21 -9.98 -6.37
CA ASN A 54 -0.17 -10.36 -6.65
C ASN A 54 -0.89 -11.01 -5.45
N ALA A 55 -0.14 -11.70 -4.57
CA ALA A 55 -0.70 -12.31 -3.36
C ALA A 55 -1.20 -11.28 -2.31
N ALA A 56 -0.89 -9.99 -2.49
CA ALA A 56 -1.29 -8.90 -1.59
C ALA A 56 -2.53 -8.14 -2.08
N LEU A 57 -3.22 -8.60 -3.12
CA LEU A 57 -4.43 -7.96 -3.64
C LEU A 57 -5.46 -9.05 -3.94
N ASP A 58 -6.69 -8.88 -3.44
CA ASP A 58 -7.79 -9.76 -3.79
C ASP A 58 -9.11 -8.97 -3.81
N CYS A 59 -10.15 -9.51 -4.44
CA CYS A 59 -11.48 -8.92 -4.44
C CYS A 59 -12.54 -9.93 -4.02
N ASP A 60 -13.48 -9.50 -3.19
CA ASP A 60 -14.62 -10.33 -2.77
C ASP A 60 -15.47 -10.67 -4.01
N PRO A 61 -15.61 -11.97 -4.37
CA PRO A 61 -16.35 -12.38 -5.55
C PRO A 61 -17.84 -12.03 -5.51
N ASN A 62 -18.40 -11.72 -4.32
CA ASN A 62 -19.83 -11.46 -4.15
C ASN A 62 -20.18 -9.96 -4.11
N THR A 63 -19.25 -9.11 -3.68
CA THR A 63 -19.52 -7.66 -3.51
C THR A 63 -18.64 -6.77 -4.38
N GLY A 64 -17.53 -7.28 -4.90
CA GLY A 64 -16.49 -6.49 -5.57
C GLY A 64 -15.68 -5.61 -4.61
N THR A 65 -15.74 -5.88 -3.29
CA THR A 65 -14.92 -5.17 -2.30
C THR A 65 -13.46 -5.62 -2.45
N ILE A 66 -12.54 -4.66 -2.58
CA ILE A 66 -11.12 -4.92 -2.81
C ILE A 66 -10.40 -4.97 -1.47
N ALA A 67 -9.58 -5.98 -1.22
CA ALA A 67 -8.70 -6.08 -0.07
C ALA A 67 -7.25 -5.86 -0.47
N TYR A 68 -6.55 -4.96 0.25
CA TYR A 68 -5.11 -4.76 0.11
C TYR A 68 -4.48 -4.31 1.43
N PRO A 69 -3.22 -4.68 1.72
CA PRO A 69 -2.51 -4.21 2.90
C PRO A 69 -2.02 -2.77 2.73
N ALA A 70 -1.97 -2.07 3.85
CA ALA A 70 -1.30 -0.80 4.09
C ALA A 70 -0.56 -0.92 5.43
N GLY A 71 0.66 -1.44 5.37
CA GLY A 71 1.44 -1.79 6.55
C GLY A 71 0.81 -2.97 7.30
N CYS A 72 0.47 -2.77 8.57
CA CYS A 72 -0.19 -3.78 9.40
C CYS A 72 -1.73 -3.76 9.30
N THR A 73 -2.32 -2.85 8.53
CA THR A 73 -3.78 -2.79 8.33
C THR A 73 -4.13 -3.36 6.96
N VAL A 74 -5.23 -4.10 6.84
CA VAL A 74 -5.82 -4.41 5.53
C VAL A 74 -6.99 -3.47 5.28
N VAL A 75 -6.94 -2.76 4.16
CA VAL A 75 -8.00 -1.89 3.68
C VAL A 75 -8.98 -2.73 2.84
N LEU A 76 -10.26 -2.62 3.17
CA LEU A 76 -11.38 -3.17 2.41
C LEU A 76 -12.10 -2.02 1.71
N LEU A 77 -11.78 -1.81 0.44
CA LEU A 77 -12.27 -0.70 -0.37
C LEU A 77 -13.51 -1.11 -1.16
N ASN A 78 -14.64 -0.47 -0.86
CA ASN A 78 -15.80 -0.48 -1.74
C ASN A 78 -15.74 0.75 -2.66
N ALA A 79 -15.20 0.58 -3.86
CA ALA A 79 -15.02 1.68 -4.80
C ALA A 79 -16.34 2.35 -5.20
N ARG A 80 -17.41 1.56 -5.40
CA ARG A 80 -18.73 2.08 -5.78
C ARG A 80 -19.33 3.03 -4.75
N LYS A 81 -19.12 2.75 -3.47
CA LYS A 81 -19.60 3.57 -2.36
C LYS A 81 -18.55 4.56 -1.84
N SER A 82 -17.36 4.58 -2.45
CA SER A 82 -16.19 5.33 -1.98
C SER A 82 -15.93 5.19 -0.47
N ARG A 83 -16.11 3.96 0.06
CA ARG A 83 -16.04 3.68 1.51
C ARG A 83 -14.97 2.64 1.80
N GLN A 84 -14.21 2.87 2.87
CA GLN A 84 -13.26 1.91 3.41
C GLN A 84 -13.81 1.24 4.67
N GLN A 85 -13.47 -0.03 4.84
CA GLN A 85 -13.44 -0.73 6.12
C GLN A 85 -12.02 -1.24 6.35
N HIS A 86 -11.70 -1.63 7.59
CA HIS A 86 -10.33 -1.97 7.94
C HIS A 86 -10.29 -3.20 8.83
N VAL A 87 -9.42 -4.13 8.48
CA VAL A 87 -9.01 -5.23 9.37
C VAL A 87 -7.69 -4.81 10.00
N GLN A 88 -7.70 -4.60 11.31
CA GLN A 88 -6.54 -4.12 12.05
C GLN A 88 -5.78 -5.30 12.69
N ASN A 89 -4.52 -5.48 12.29
CA ASN A 89 -3.68 -6.53 12.85
C ASN A 89 -2.99 -6.04 14.14
N TRP A 90 -3.42 -6.57 15.30
CA TRP A 90 -2.91 -6.13 16.60
C TRP A 90 -1.44 -6.48 16.87
N SER A 91 -0.88 -7.47 16.15
CA SER A 91 0.55 -7.81 16.25
C SER A 91 1.47 -6.68 15.74
N ARG A 92 0.90 -5.73 14.97
CA ARG A 92 1.59 -4.64 14.26
C ARG A 92 2.62 -5.11 13.24
N LYS A 93 2.67 -6.41 12.92
CA LYS A 93 3.49 -6.90 11.81
C LYS A 93 2.82 -6.56 10.49
N THR A 94 3.63 -6.18 9.51
CA THR A 94 3.16 -5.87 8.16
C THR A 94 2.47 -7.09 7.54
N VAL A 95 1.33 -6.86 6.92
CA VAL A 95 0.58 -7.87 6.16
C VAL A 95 1.16 -7.92 4.74
N THR A 96 1.52 -9.10 4.29
CA THR A 96 2.20 -9.34 3.01
C THR A 96 1.32 -10.00 1.96
N CYS A 97 0.24 -10.65 2.39
CA CYS A 97 -0.67 -11.35 1.51
C CYS A 97 -2.07 -11.43 2.11
N VAL A 98 -3.08 -11.41 1.24
CA VAL A 98 -4.50 -11.40 1.58
C VAL A 98 -5.28 -12.26 0.59
N THR A 99 -6.36 -12.89 1.03
CA THR A 99 -7.28 -13.62 0.14
C THR A 99 -8.67 -13.76 0.76
N PHE A 100 -9.71 -13.59 -0.04
CA PHE A 100 -11.09 -13.82 0.36
C PHE A 100 -11.46 -15.30 0.27
N SER A 101 -12.37 -15.73 1.14
CA SER A 101 -13.10 -16.99 0.94
C SER A 101 -14.08 -16.86 -0.23
N SER A 102 -14.41 -17.99 -0.88
CA SER A 102 -15.38 -18.03 -1.98
C SER A 102 -16.77 -17.46 -1.61
N CYS A 103 -17.14 -17.49 -0.33
CA CYS A 103 -18.37 -16.90 0.19
C CYS A 103 -18.27 -15.41 0.58
N GLY A 104 -17.10 -14.76 0.41
CA GLY A 104 -16.89 -13.33 0.67
C GLY A 104 -16.86 -12.91 2.15
N ARG A 105 -17.34 -13.77 3.06
CA ARG A 105 -17.43 -13.47 4.50
C ARG A 105 -16.08 -13.48 5.22
N PHE A 106 -15.16 -14.35 4.80
CA PHE A 106 -13.90 -14.56 5.51
C PHE A 106 -12.72 -14.02 4.70
N LEU A 107 -11.75 -13.45 5.40
CA LEU A 107 -10.49 -13.00 4.82
C LEU A 107 -9.34 -13.74 5.51
N ALA A 108 -8.42 -14.33 4.75
CA ALA A 108 -7.17 -14.84 5.28
C ALA A 108 -6.03 -13.85 4.99
N THR A 109 -5.12 -13.66 5.96
CA THR A 109 -3.99 -12.74 5.86
C THR A 109 -2.70 -13.40 6.35
N GLY A 110 -1.57 -13.10 5.71
CA GLY A 110 -0.24 -13.52 6.17
C GLY A 110 0.65 -12.34 6.55
N GLU A 111 1.51 -12.54 7.54
CA GLU A 111 2.43 -11.51 8.05
C GLU A 111 3.89 -11.69 7.59
N CYS A 112 4.69 -10.63 7.68
CA CYS A 112 6.14 -10.72 7.63
C CYS A 112 6.80 -10.75 9.02
N GLY A 113 8.11 -10.95 9.03
CA GLY A 113 8.96 -10.82 10.22
C GLY A 113 9.17 -12.13 10.96
N HIS A 114 9.79 -12.05 12.13
CA HIS A 114 10.10 -13.23 12.95
C HIS A 114 8.82 -13.84 13.54
N GLN A 115 8.63 -15.15 13.37
CA GLN A 115 7.43 -15.90 13.79
C GLN A 115 6.13 -15.22 13.31
N PRO A 116 5.94 -15.09 11.99
CA PRO A 116 4.73 -14.51 11.43
C PRO A 116 3.54 -15.44 11.67
N SER A 117 2.36 -14.85 11.68
CA SER A 117 1.10 -15.56 11.82
C SER A 117 0.36 -15.55 10.49
N VAL A 118 -0.42 -16.61 10.26
CA VAL A 118 -1.52 -16.60 9.30
C VAL A 118 -2.80 -16.42 10.09
N ARG A 119 -3.66 -15.47 9.70
CA ARG A 119 -4.92 -15.19 10.40
C ARG A 119 -6.10 -15.36 9.47
N VAL A 120 -7.24 -15.71 10.06
CA VAL A 120 -8.54 -15.71 9.39
C VAL A 120 -9.47 -14.77 10.15
N TRP A 121 -10.16 -13.92 9.40
CA TRP A 121 -11.01 -12.85 9.90
C TRP A 121 -12.44 -13.03 9.40
N ASP A 122 -13.43 -12.71 10.23
CA ASP A 122 -14.79 -12.42 9.79
C ASP A 122 -14.87 -10.94 9.41
N VAL A 123 -15.10 -10.68 8.13
CA VAL A 123 -15.15 -9.32 7.58
C VAL A 123 -16.40 -8.57 8.02
N ALA A 124 -17.52 -9.27 8.21
CA ALA A 124 -18.79 -8.65 8.59
C ALA A 124 -18.77 -8.24 10.07
N GLU A 125 -18.25 -9.11 10.93
CA GLU A 125 -18.17 -8.87 12.38
C GLU A 125 -16.90 -8.12 12.79
N ASN A 126 -15.93 -7.94 11.88
CA ASN A 126 -14.61 -7.38 12.15
C ASN A 126 -13.88 -8.09 13.31
N THR A 127 -13.92 -9.43 13.32
CA THR A 127 -13.32 -10.26 14.38
C THR A 127 -12.30 -11.23 13.83
N GLN A 128 -11.24 -11.50 14.60
CA GLN A 128 -10.27 -12.55 14.30
C GLN A 128 -10.86 -13.90 14.74
N LEU A 129 -10.96 -14.86 13.81
CA LEU A 129 -11.48 -16.21 14.08
C LEU A 129 -10.37 -17.21 14.38
N SER A 130 -9.20 -17.04 13.78
CA SER A 130 -8.10 -18.02 13.91
C SER A 130 -6.73 -17.39 13.72
N GLU A 131 -5.74 -17.97 14.37
CA GLU A 131 -4.33 -17.62 14.25
C GLU A 131 -3.49 -18.90 14.15
N PHE A 132 -2.58 -18.93 13.17
CA PHE A 132 -1.71 -20.07 12.92
C PHE A 132 -0.25 -19.64 12.92
N GLN A 133 0.56 -20.35 13.71
CA GLN A 133 2.00 -20.21 13.73
C GLN A 133 2.65 -21.46 13.12
N GLY A 134 3.63 -21.26 12.23
CA GLY A 134 4.27 -22.36 11.52
C GLY A 134 5.28 -21.98 10.46
N HIS A 135 5.36 -20.71 10.11
CA HIS A 135 6.45 -20.12 9.33
C HIS A 135 7.42 -19.40 10.27
N LYS A 136 8.68 -19.23 9.89
CA LYS A 136 9.71 -18.58 10.73
C LYS A 136 10.02 -17.13 10.39
N TYR A 137 9.99 -16.78 9.10
CA TYR A 137 10.57 -15.51 8.60
C TYR A 137 9.61 -14.59 7.83
N GLY A 138 8.45 -15.12 7.43
CA GLY A 138 7.42 -14.39 6.70
C GLY A 138 6.52 -15.34 5.94
N VAL A 139 5.30 -14.90 5.66
CA VAL A 139 4.34 -15.55 4.78
C VAL A 139 4.36 -14.80 3.45
N SER A 140 4.64 -15.49 2.35
CA SER A 140 4.70 -14.88 1.01
C SER A 140 3.38 -14.94 0.28
N CYS A 141 2.59 -15.99 0.50
CA CYS A 141 1.28 -16.15 -0.10
C CYS A 141 0.32 -16.85 0.85
N VAL A 142 -0.96 -16.50 0.73
CA VAL A 142 -2.08 -17.24 1.32
C VAL A 142 -3.12 -17.50 0.24
N ALA A 143 -3.81 -18.64 0.33
CA ALA A 143 -4.94 -18.95 -0.54
C ALA A 143 -6.06 -19.63 0.25
N PHE A 144 -7.29 -19.18 0.06
CA PHE A 144 -8.46 -19.82 0.65
C PHE A 144 -8.95 -20.93 -0.28
N SER A 145 -9.21 -22.13 0.25
CA SER A 145 -9.79 -23.21 -0.54
C SER A 145 -11.22 -22.85 -0.95
N PRO A 146 -11.63 -23.11 -2.21
CA PRO A 146 -13.03 -22.92 -2.64
C PRO A 146 -14.04 -23.73 -1.83
N THR A 147 -13.60 -24.86 -1.24
CA THR A 147 -14.38 -25.69 -0.32
C THR A 147 -14.64 -25.05 1.05
N GLN A 148 -14.03 -23.90 1.32
CA GLN A 148 -14.05 -23.16 2.59
C GLN A 148 -13.48 -23.92 3.79
N LYS A 149 -12.91 -25.12 3.60
CA LYS A 149 -12.39 -25.94 4.69
C LYS A 149 -10.94 -25.60 5.05
N TYR A 150 -10.14 -25.23 4.06
CA TYR A 150 -8.70 -25.08 4.23
C TYR A 150 -8.20 -23.69 3.86
N VAL A 151 -7.15 -23.26 4.56
CA VAL A 151 -6.28 -22.15 4.15
C VAL A 151 -4.90 -22.73 3.86
N VAL A 152 -4.31 -22.34 2.74
CA VAL A 152 -2.92 -22.67 2.39
C VAL A 152 -2.07 -21.45 2.62
N SER A 153 -0.88 -21.64 3.18
CA SER A 153 0.12 -20.58 3.30
C SER A 153 1.49 -21.05 2.84
N VAL A 154 2.21 -20.15 2.20
CA VAL A 154 3.57 -20.38 1.70
C VAL A 154 4.52 -19.44 2.43
N GLY A 155 5.61 -20.00 2.94
CA GLY A 155 6.65 -19.23 3.63
C GLY A 155 7.47 -18.36 2.68
N SER A 156 8.23 -17.43 3.24
CA SER A 156 9.24 -16.69 2.48
C SER A 156 10.36 -17.60 1.98
N GLN A 157 11.28 -17.06 1.17
CA GLN A 157 12.41 -17.80 0.62
C GLN A 157 13.37 -18.42 1.66
N HIS A 158 13.31 -17.96 2.91
CA HIS A 158 14.12 -18.49 4.01
C HIS A 158 13.38 -19.58 4.80
N ASP A 159 12.06 -19.63 4.66
CA ASP A 159 11.20 -20.61 5.33
C ASP A 159 10.90 -21.81 4.42
N MET A 160 10.60 -21.57 3.14
CA MET A 160 10.50 -22.60 2.09
C MET A 160 9.52 -23.74 2.43
N ILE A 161 8.46 -23.45 3.18
CA ILE A 161 7.46 -24.42 3.59
C ILE A 161 6.10 -24.02 3.03
N VAL A 162 5.30 -25.00 2.63
CA VAL A 162 3.84 -24.88 2.46
C VAL A 162 3.15 -25.53 3.65
N ASN A 163 2.19 -24.82 4.23
CA ASN A 163 1.32 -25.34 5.28
C ASN A 163 -0.13 -25.31 4.82
N VAL A 164 -0.90 -26.29 5.27
CA VAL A 164 -2.35 -26.39 5.05
C VAL A 164 -3.02 -26.43 6.41
N TRP A 165 -3.96 -25.51 6.60
CA TRP A 165 -4.64 -25.29 7.88
C TRP A 165 -6.11 -25.65 7.74
N ASP A 166 -6.62 -26.51 8.63
CA ASP A 166 -8.07 -26.54 8.89
C ASP A 166 -8.37 -25.38 9.82
N TRP A 167 -8.86 -24.30 9.24
CA TRP A 167 -8.89 -23.03 9.96
C TRP A 167 -9.94 -23.03 11.07
N ARG A 168 -11.06 -23.74 10.87
CA ARG A 168 -12.11 -23.90 11.90
C ARG A 168 -11.67 -24.85 13.01
N GLY A 169 -10.93 -25.90 12.64
CA GLY A 169 -10.38 -26.85 13.61
C GLY A 169 -9.19 -26.30 14.39
N GLY A 170 -8.58 -25.21 13.96
CA GLY A 170 -7.40 -24.63 14.62
C GLY A 170 -6.11 -25.45 14.42
N ILE A 171 -6.07 -26.34 13.42
CA ILE A 171 -4.98 -27.33 13.29
C ILE A 171 -4.26 -27.25 11.93
N LYS A 172 -2.96 -27.56 11.96
CA LYS A 172 -2.15 -27.80 10.76
C LYS A 172 -2.37 -29.22 10.27
N VAL A 173 -3.08 -29.38 9.15
CA VAL A 173 -3.44 -30.71 8.62
C VAL A 173 -2.38 -31.30 7.71
N ALA A 174 -1.63 -30.46 6.99
CA ALA A 174 -0.56 -30.92 6.11
C ALA A 174 0.57 -29.91 5.99
N SER A 175 1.76 -30.40 5.66
CA SER A 175 2.94 -29.55 5.42
C SER A 175 3.91 -30.23 4.47
N ASN A 176 4.67 -29.43 3.71
CA ASN A 176 5.82 -29.90 2.94
C ASN A 176 6.84 -28.79 2.73
N LYS A 177 8.09 -29.16 2.46
CA LYS A 177 9.19 -28.25 2.13
C LYS A 177 9.38 -28.13 0.62
N PHE A 178 9.69 -26.92 0.18
CA PHE A 178 10.10 -26.62 -1.18
C PHE A 178 11.61 -26.72 -1.33
N SER A 179 12.07 -27.10 -2.52
CA SER A 179 13.48 -27.08 -2.91
C SER A 179 13.90 -25.79 -3.63
N SER A 180 12.93 -24.93 -4.00
CA SER A 180 13.18 -23.67 -4.70
C SER A 180 12.15 -22.60 -4.34
N LYS A 181 12.51 -21.33 -4.60
CA LYS A 181 11.70 -20.17 -4.22
C LYS A 181 10.34 -20.23 -4.89
N VAL A 182 9.27 -20.12 -4.11
CA VAL A 182 7.87 -20.04 -4.57
C VAL A 182 7.41 -18.59 -4.53
N LYS A 183 6.63 -18.18 -5.53
CA LYS A 183 6.16 -16.79 -5.70
C LYS A 183 4.64 -16.64 -5.67
N ALA A 184 3.90 -17.69 -6.06
CA ALA A 184 2.44 -17.64 -6.10
C ALA A 184 1.80 -19.01 -5.84
N VAL A 185 0.52 -18.98 -5.47
CA VAL A 185 -0.34 -20.13 -5.22
C VAL A 185 -1.74 -19.86 -5.76
N SER A 186 -2.39 -20.88 -6.35
CA SER A 186 -3.77 -20.78 -6.81
C SER A 186 -4.51 -22.10 -6.63
N PHE A 187 -5.78 -22.03 -6.21
CA PHE A 187 -6.64 -23.20 -6.06
C PHE A 187 -7.42 -23.48 -7.34
N ALA A 188 -7.50 -24.76 -7.72
CA ALA A 188 -8.47 -25.22 -8.70
C ALA A 188 -9.89 -24.87 -8.23
N GLU A 189 -10.77 -24.51 -9.15
CA GLU A 189 -12.15 -24.08 -8.84
C GLU A 189 -12.94 -25.13 -8.05
N ASN A 190 -12.79 -26.40 -8.40
CA ASN A 190 -13.41 -27.52 -7.69
C ASN A 190 -12.76 -27.83 -6.32
N GLY A 191 -11.66 -27.17 -5.97
CA GLY A 191 -10.91 -27.37 -4.72
C GLY A 191 -10.14 -28.70 -4.60
N SER A 192 -10.06 -29.49 -5.67
CA SER A 192 -9.39 -30.80 -5.67
C SER A 192 -7.86 -30.72 -5.54
N TYR A 193 -7.27 -29.64 -6.05
CA TYR A 193 -5.85 -29.36 -5.94
C TYR A 193 -5.57 -27.85 -5.85
N PHE A 194 -4.33 -27.53 -5.50
CA PHE A 194 -3.78 -26.18 -5.69
C PHE A 194 -2.42 -26.28 -6.36
N VAL A 195 -2.00 -25.18 -6.99
CA VAL A 195 -0.74 -25.10 -7.73
C VAL A 195 0.14 -24.06 -7.07
N THR A 196 1.44 -24.34 -6.97
CA THR A 196 2.43 -23.33 -6.61
C THR A 196 3.49 -23.18 -7.69
N VAL A 197 3.92 -21.95 -7.93
CA VAL A 197 4.90 -21.61 -8.97
C VAL A 197 6.06 -20.77 -8.46
N GLY A 198 7.19 -20.81 -9.16
CA GLY A 198 8.40 -20.09 -8.77
C GLY A 198 9.61 -20.41 -9.63
N ASN A 199 10.81 -20.35 -9.04
CA ASN A 199 12.06 -20.62 -9.75
C ASN A 199 12.17 -22.10 -10.13
N ARG A 200 12.10 -22.41 -11.43
CA ARG A 200 12.10 -23.78 -11.97
C ARG A 200 11.06 -24.67 -11.27
N HIS A 201 9.94 -24.06 -10.88
CA HIS A 201 8.95 -24.67 -10.01
C HIS A 201 7.55 -24.44 -10.54
N VAL A 202 6.86 -25.52 -10.88
CA VAL A 202 5.41 -25.58 -11.06
C VAL A 202 4.98 -26.94 -10.49
N LYS A 203 4.21 -26.93 -9.40
CA LYS A 203 3.82 -28.16 -8.70
C LYS A 203 2.36 -28.13 -8.31
N PHE A 204 1.68 -29.25 -8.58
CA PHE A 204 0.28 -29.49 -8.27
C PHE A 204 0.19 -30.31 -6.99
N TRP A 205 -0.59 -29.84 -6.03
CA TRP A 205 -0.72 -30.41 -4.70
C TRP A 205 -2.14 -30.91 -4.49
N TYR A 206 -2.26 -32.17 -4.07
CA TYR A 206 -3.55 -32.82 -3.89
C TYR A 206 -3.84 -32.99 -2.40
N LEU A 207 -5.06 -32.63 -1.99
CA LEU A 207 -5.51 -32.70 -0.61
C LEU A 207 -6.44 -33.90 -0.41
N GLU A 208 -5.86 -35.10 -0.31
CA GLU A 208 -6.60 -36.30 0.11
C GLU A 208 -6.59 -36.41 1.64
N VAL A 209 -7.29 -35.51 2.31
CA VAL A 209 -7.41 -35.56 3.77
C VAL A 209 -8.55 -36.51 4.13
N ALA A 210 -8.20 -37.74 4.54
CA ALA A 210 -9.16 -38.77 4.94
C ALA A 210 -10.12 -38.24 6.02
N ARG A 211 -11.43 -38.41 5.80
CA ARG A 211 -12.46 -38.09 6.80
C ARG A 211 -12.30 -39.04 7.98
N GLY A 212 -11.79 -38.54 9.12
CA GLY A 212 -11.88 -39.25 10.41
C GLY A 212 -10.57 -39.46 11.18
N SER A 213 -9.40 -39.08 10.66
CA SER A 213 -8.16 -39.18 11.44
C SER A 213 -8.06 -38.03 12.45
N LYS A 214 -8.00 -38.37 13.75
CA LYS A 214 -7.56 -37.44 14.79
C LYS A 214 -6.08 -37.11 14.53
N PHE A 215 -5.79 -36.02 13.83
CA PHE A 215 -4.42 -35.61 13.51
C PHE A 215 -3.68 -35.25 14.81
N LYS A 216 -2.71 -36.08 15.21
CA LYS A 216 -1.69 -35.69 16.19
C LYS A 216 -0.53 -34.93 15.53
N GLU A 217 -0.26 -35.20 14.24
CA GLU A 217 0.82 -34.57 13.47
C GLU A 217 0.35 -34.20 12.05
N PRO A 218 0.94 -33.17 11.42
CA PRO A 218 0.62 -32.79 10.04
C PRO A 218 1.01 -33.87 9.04
N VAL A 219 0.13 -34.19 8.09
CA VAL A 219 0.41 -35.17 7.03
C VAL A 219 1.38 -34.58 5.99
N PRO A 220 2.35 -35.36 5.48
CA PRO A 220 3.16 -34.94 4.34
C PRO A 220 2.29 -34.65 3.11
N LEU A 221 2.35 -33.42 2.59
CA LEU A 221 1.55 -33.02 1.44
C LEU A 221 2.08 -33.67 0.15
N THR A 222 1.23 -34.32 -0.63
CA THR A 222 1.61 -34.99 -1.89
C THR A 222 1.55 -34.01 -3.07
N GLY A 223 2.71 -33.72 -3.64
CA GLY A 223 2.85 -32.80 -4.77
C GLY A 223 3.46 -33.47 -5.99
N ARG A 224 2.91 -33.18 -7.17
CA ARG A 224 3.40 -33.68 -8.46
C ARG A 224 3.83 -32.51 -9.35
N SER A 225 5.08 -32.52 -9.81
CA SER A 225 5.63 -31.46 -10.68
C SER A 225 4.92 -31.42 -12.05
N ALA A 226 4.78 -30.24 -12.63
CA ALA A 226 4.31 -30.10 -14.01
C ALA A 226 5.32 -30.67 -15.01
N ILE A 227 4.84 -31.06 -16.18
CA ILE A 227 5.67 -31.53 -17.29
C ILE A 227 5.97 -30.32 -18.18
N LEU A 228 7.13 -29.70 -17.93
CA LEU A 228 7.50 -28.38 -18.49
C LEU A 228 8.22 -28.44 -19.84
N GLY A 229 8.73 -29.60 -20.24
CA GLY A 229 9.53 -29.73 -21.46
C GLY A 229 10.71 -28.75 -21.51
N GLU A 230 10.79 -27.97 -22.59
CA GLU A 230 11.81 -26.95 -22.82
C GLU A 230 11.71 -25.77 -21.85
N GLN A 231 10.53 -25.52 -21.26
CA GLN A 231 10.27 -24.39 -20.38
C GLN A 231 10.70 -24.64 -18.92
N ARG A 232 11.40 -25.75 -18.63
CA ARG A 232 11.77 -26.17 -17.27
C ARG A 232 12.70 -25.21 -16.52
N ASN A 233 13.47 -24.41 -17.24
CA ASN A 233 14.47 -23.51 -16.67
C ASN A 233 13.94 -22.09 -16.40
N ASN A 234 12.66 -21.83 -16.65
CA ASN A 234 12.06 -20.52 -16.45
C ASN A 234 11.81 -20.18 -14.97
N TYR A 235 11.71 -18.88 -14.72
CA TYR A 235 11.19 -18.33 -13.48
C TYR A 235 9.71 -17.98 -13.67
N PHE A 236 8.82 -18.80 -13.10
CA PHE A 236 7.39 -18.55 -13.10
C PHE A 236 7.04 -17.60 -11.97
N CYS A 237 6.50 -16.44 -12.31
CA CYS A 237 6.26 -15.35 -11.35
C CYS A 237 4.84 -15.32 -10.80
N ASP A 238 3.85 -15.89 -11.50
CA ASP A 238 2.48 -15.97 -11.01
C ASP A 238 1.67 -17.12 -11.65
N VAL A 239 0.58 -17.52 -10.99
CA VAL A 239 -0.30 -18.64 -11.40
C VAL A 239 -1.76 -18.36 -11.07
N ALA A 240 -2.65 -18.74 -11.99
CA ALA A 240 -4.10 -18.72 -11.79
C ALA A 240 -4.71 -20.00 -12.35
N CYS A 241 -5.44 -20.76 -11.53
CA CYS A 241 -6.27 -21.84 -12.03
C CYS A 241 -7.46 -21.27 -12.81
N GLY A 242 -7.85 -21.94 -13.90
CA GLY A 242 -8.96 -21.52 -14.74
C GLY A 242 -10.31 -21.63 -14.03
N ARG A 243 -11.30 -20.99 -14.65
CA ARG A 243 -12.68 -20.88 -14.16
C ARG A 243 -13.66 -21.34 -15.23
N GLY A 244 -14.83 -21.81 -14.83
CA GLY A 244 -15.90 -22.25 -15.73
C GLY A 244 -15.43 -23.39 -16.63
N GLU A 245 -15.59 -23.23 -17.95
CA GLU A 245 -15.15 -24.24 -18.94
C GLU A 245 -13.64 -24.54 -18.86
N MET A 246 -12.85 -23.59 -18.38
CA MET A 246 -11.40 -23.74 -18.20
C MET A 246 -11.02 -24.24 -16.80
N GLY A 247 -11.96 -24.73 -15.99
CA GLY A 247 -11.72 -25.16 -14.59
C GLY A 247 -10.67 -26.28 -14.42
N ASP A 248 -10.42 -27.04 -15.49
CA ASP A 248 -9.40 -28.10 -15.56
C ASP A 248 -8.01 -27.61 -16.02
N SER A 249 -7.90 -26.32 -16.34
CA SER A 249 -6.67 -25.70 -16.83
C SER A 249 -6.00 -24.87 -15.75
N THR A 250 -4.68 -24.73 -15.83
CA THR A 250 -3.88 -23.85 -14.99
C THR A 250 -3.07 -22.92 -15.86
N PHE A 251 -3.17 -21.62 -15.63
CA PHE A 251 -2.39 -20.61 -16.32
C PHE A 251 -1.22 -20.16 -15.44
N ALA A 252 -0.04 -20.01 -16.03
CA ALA A 252 1.12 -19.44 -15.34
C ALA A 252 1.88 -18.51 -16.27
N ILE A 253 2.53 -17.50 -15.69
CA ILE A 253 3.35 -16.56 -16.44
C ILE A 253 4.83 -16.69 -16.06
N THR A 254 5.71 -16.55 -17.05
CA THR A 254 7.15 -16.44 -16.82
C THR A 254 7.56 -14.98 -16.75
N LYS A 255 8.59 -14.67 -15.95
CA LYS A 255 9.12 -13.31 -15.86
C LYS A 255 9.65 -12.78 -17.19
N SER A 256 10.12 -13.68 -18.06
CA SER A 256 10.56 -13.39 -19.44
C SER A 256 9.43 -13.07 -20.41
N GLY A 257 8.16 -13.17 -20.01
CA GLY A 257 7.04 -12.76 -20.84
C GLY A 257 6.35 -13.87 -21.61
N LEU A 258 6.25 -15.09 -21.05
CA LEU A 258 5.37 -16.15 -21.58
C LEU A 258 4.10 -16.27 -20.73
N LEU A 259 2.96 -16.47 -21.38
CA LEU A 259 1.73 -16.97 -20.77
C LEU A 259 1.55 -18.43 -21.18
N CYS A 260 1.49 -19.32 -20.20
CA CYS A 260 1.47 -20.77 -20.37
C CYS A 260 0.17 -21.36 -19.83
N GLU A 261 -0.37 -22.36 -20.51
CA GLU A 261 -1.53 -23.18 -20.08
C GLU A 261 -1.07 -24.62 -19.81
N PHE A 262 -1.44 -25.14 -18.65
CA PHE A 262 -1.28 -26.53 -18.27
C PHE A 262 -2.64 -27.21 -18.25
N ASN A 263 -2.76 -28.38 -18.88
CA ASN A 263 -3.99 -29.17 -18.84
C ASN A 263 -4.11 -30.00 -17.55
N ASN A 264 -5.22 -30.75 -17.42
CA ASN A 264 -5.50 -31.62 -16.26
C ASN A 264 -4.47 -32.74 -16.03
N ARG A 265 -3.63 -33.06 -17.03
CA ARG A 265 -2.50 -34.00 -16.90
C ARG A 265 -1.22 -33.32 -16.38
N ARG A 266 -1.29 -32.02 -16.07
CA ARG A 266 -0.17 -31.16 -15.63
C ARG A 266 0.87 -30.95 -16.75
N LEU A 267 0.48 -31.20 -17.99
CA LEU A 267 1.33 -31.00 -19.17
C LEU A 267 1.17 -29.56 -19.65
N LEU A 268 2.29 -28.90 -19.93
CA LEU A 268 2.29 -27.63 -20.64
C LEU A 268 1.76 -27.86 -22.06
N ASP A 269 0.54 -27.38 -22.32
CA ASP A 269 -0.22 -27.67 -23.55
C ASP A 269 -0.12 -26.53 -24.56
N LYS A 270 -0.26 -25.28 -24.09
CA LYS A 270 -0.20 -24.07 -24.93
C LYS A 270 0.66 -22.99 -24.27
N TRP A 271 1.28 -22.13 -25.06
CA TRP A 271 1.87 -20.89 -24.57
C TRP A 271 1.92 -19.80 -25.65
N VAL A 272 1.98 -18.54 -25.22
CA VAL A 272 2.08 -17.36 -26.08
C VAL A 272 3.04 -16.32 -25.48
N GLU A 273 3.73 -15.59 -26.35
CA GLU A 273 4.57 -14.46 -25.94
C GLU A 273 3.74 -13.21 -25.64
N LEU A 274 3.99 -12.62 -24.47
CA LEU A 274 3.38 -11.40 -23.99
C LEU A 274 3.98 -10.14 -24.62
N ARG A 275 5.11 -10.23 -25.33
CA ARG A 275 5.82 -9.09 -25.94
C ARG A 275 5.99 -7.92 -24.94
N THR A 276 6.66 -8.21 -23.84
CA THR A 276 6.92 -7.29 -22.72
C THR A 276 8.34 -7.50 -22.21
N SER A 277 8.92 -6.47 -21.58
CA SER A 277 10.20 -6.57 -20.87
C SER A 277 10.09 -7.45 -19.62
N SER A 278 8.92 -7.48 -18.99
CA SER A 278 8.65 -8.25 -17.78
C SER A 278 7.16 -8.52 -17.63
N ALA A 279 6.81 -9.72 -17.15
CA ALA A 279 5.48 -10.07 -16.64
C ALA A 279 5.54 -10.28 -15.12
N ASN A 280 4.52 -9.81 -14.41
CA ASN A 280 4.58 -9.68 -12.95
C ASN A 280 3.40 -10.34 -12.23
N CYS A 281 2.20 -10.24 -12.77
CA CYS A 281 0.97 -10.72 -12.13
C CYS A 281 -0.07 -11.22 -13.15
N LEU A 282 -0.93 -12.12 -12.70
CA LEU A 282 -1.91 -12.83 -13.51
C LEU A 282 -3.21 -13.01 -12.74
N VAL A 283 -4.34 -12.82 -13.40
CA VAL A 283 -5.66 -13.23 -12.90
C VAL A 283 -6.49 -13.83 -14.03
N ALA A 284 -7.18 -14.93 -13.76
CA ALA A 284 -8.03 -15.62 -14.71
C ALA A 284 -9.49 -15.57 -14.25
N GLY A 285 -10.36 -15.05 -15.13
CA GLY A 285 -11.81 -15.22 -15.04
C GLY A 285 -12.30 -16.23 -16.09
N GLU A 286 -13.62 -16.40 -16.18
CA GLU A 286 -14.23 -17.33 -17.15
C GLU A 286 -14.00 -16.90 -18.60
N GLN A 287 -14.09 -15.59 -18.87
CA GLN A 287 -14.03 -15.04 -20.23
C GLN A 287 -12.66 -14.46 -20.61
N TYR A 288 -11.87 -14.05 -19.61
CA TYR A 288 -10.66 -13.26 -19.82
C TYR A 288 -9.56 -13.69 -18.86
N ILE A 289 -8.33 -13.72 -19.38
CA ILE A 289 -7.11 -13.71 -18.60
C ILE A 289 -6.52 -12.31 -18.68
N PHE A 290 -6.23 -11.70 -17.53
CA PHE A 290 -5.51 -10.43 -17.46
C PHE A 290 -4.09 -10.67 -16.94
N VAL A 291 -3.11 -10.11 -17.66
CA VAL A 291 -1.69 -10.21 -17.33
C VAL A 291 -1.12 -8.81 -17.15
N GLY A 292 -0.63 -8.52 -15.95
CA GLY A 292 0.08 -7.30 -15.63
C GLY A 292 1.57 -7.41 -15.95
N CYS A 293 2.07 -6.42 -16.67
CA CYS A 293 3.40 -6.35 -17.25
C CYS A 293 4.15 -5.09 -16.79
N GLY A 294 5.39 -4.93 -17.26
CA GLY A 294 6.12 -3.67 -17.14
C GLY A 294 5.49 -2.53 -17.95
N ASP A 295 5.91 -1.29 -17.66
CA ASP A 295 5.52 -0.07 -18.38
C ASP A 295 4.00 0.21 -18.42
N ALA A 296 3.32 -0.03 -17.30
CA ALA A 296 1.89 0.11 -17.07
C ALA A 296 0.99 -0.72 -18.01
N ILE A 297 1.56 -1.75 -18.65
CA ILE A 297 0.84 -2.61 -19.59
C ILE A 297 0.05 -3.66 -18.82
N VAL A 298 -1.26 -3.74 -19.11
CA VAL A 298 -2.09 -4.89 -18.74
C VAL A 298 -2.70 -5.47 -20.01
N ARG A 299 -2.43 -6.74 -20.30
CA ARG A 299 -2.92 -7.42 -21.51
C ARG A 299 -4.06 -8.35 -21.17
N CYS A 300 -5.01 -8.47 -22.10
CA CYS A 300 -6.15 -9.37 -22.01
C CYS A 300 -6.05 -10.48 -23.06
N PHE A 301 -6.30 -11.71 -22.65
CA PHE A 301 -6.28 -12.90 -23.49
C PHE A 301 -7.55 -13.73 -23.31
N ASN A 302 -7.91 -14.49 -24.34
CA ASN A 302 -8.98 -15.47 -24.24
C ASN A 302 -8.45 -16.74 -23.53
N PRO A 303 -9.10 -17.22 -22.45
CA PRO A 303 -8.65 -18.40 -21.70
C PRO A 303 -8.54 -19.69 -22.53
N SER A 304 -9.45 -19.91 -23.48
CA SER A 304 -9.57 -21.20 -24.21
C SER A 304 -8.44 -21.44 -25.21
N ASN A 305 -7.95 -20.37 -25.85
CA ASN A 305 -7.00 -20.47 -26.97
C ASN A 305 -5.78 -19.55 -26.80
N LEU A 306 -5.66 -18.84 -25.68
CA LEU A 306 -4.60 -17.85 -25.38
C LEU A 306 -4.47 -16.74 -26.43
N GLN A 307 -5.50 -16.48 -27.22
CA GLN A 307 -5.47 -15.42 -28.22
C GLN A 307 -5.45 -14.06 -27.53
N PHE A 308 -4.52 -13.19 -27.95
CA PHE A 308 -4.49 -11.79 -27.52
C PHE A 308 -5.77 -11.05 -27.95
N ILE A 309 -6.41 -10.38 -27.01
CA ILE A 309 -7.63 -9.59 -27.25
C ILE A 309 -7.31 -8.11 -27.35
N THR A 310 -6.72 -7.55 -26.30
CA THR A 310 -6.42 -6.12 -26.23
C THR A 310 -5.37 -5.81 -25.16
N THR A 311 -4.84 -4.60 -25.19
CA THR A 311 -4.07 -3.99 -24.09
C THR A 311 -4.93 -2.90 -23.47
N LEU A 312 -5.06 -2.92 -22.14
CA LEU A 312 -5.78 -1.89 -21.41
C LEU A 312 -5.06 -0.53 -21.55
N PRO A 313 -5.78 0.60 -21.36
CA PRO A 313 -5.16 1.91 -21.33
C PRO A 313 -4.04 1.97 -20.29
N ARG A 314 -2.95 2.67 -20.61
CA ARG A 314 -1.88 2.93 -19.64
C ARG A 314 -2.40 3.85 -18.53
N THR A 315 -1.78 3.74 -17.36
CA THR A 315 -1.97 4.71 -16.27
C THR A 315 -1.25 6.01 -16.58
N HIS A 316 -1.22 6.92 -15.60
CA HIS A 316 -0.33 8.07 -15.63
C HIS A 316 1.14 7.70 -15.89
N TYR A 317 1.85 8.62 -16.54
CA TYR A 317 3.31 8.57 -16.63
C TYR A 317 3.93 9.15 -15.34
N LEU A 318 5.17 8.76 -15.04
CA LEU A 318 5.92 9.25 -13.88
C LEU A 318 6.23 10.74 -14.05
N GLY A 319 5.98 11.54 -13.01
CA GLY A 319 6.16 13.00 -13.05
C GLY A 319 4.98 13.76 -13.65
N VAL A 320 3.80 13.13 -13.78
CA VAL A 320 2.60 13.82 -14.27
C VAL A 320 2.21 14.97 -13.35
N ASP A 321 1.88 16.12 -13.92
CA ASP A 321 1.19 17.15 -13.16
C ASP A 321 -0.28 16.76 -13.03
N VAL A 322 -0.64 16.26 -11.84
CA VAL A 322 -2.01 15.85 -11.55
C VAL A 322 -3.00 17.03 -11.58
N ALA A 323 -2.56 18.27 -11.31
CA ALA A 323 -3.44 19.44 -11.26
C ALA A 323 -3.95 19.86 -12.65
N LEU A 324 -3.19 19.56 -13.70
CA LEU A 324 -3.59 19.77 -15.10
C LEU A 324 -4.57 18.71 -15.61
N GLY A 325 -4.76 17.62 -14.85
CA GLY A 325 -5.65 16.50 -15.16
C GLY A 325 -7.13 16.81 -15.04
N GLN A 326 -7.65 17.79 -15.76
CA GLN A 326 -9.08 18.18 -15.71
C GLN A 326 -9.96 17.37 -16.69
N SER A 327 -9.35 16.64 -17.62
CA SER A 327 -10.03 15.86 -18.64
C SER A 327 -9.29 14.57 -18.92
N ILE A 328 -10.01 13.50 -19.25
CA ILE A 328 -9.46 12.18 -19.59
C ILE A 328 -8.40 12.24 -20.69
N LYS A 329 -8.48 13.25 -21.58
CA LYS A 329 -7.49 13.48 -22.64
C LYS A 329 -6.08 13.70 -22.09
N HIS A 330 -5.94 14.25 -20.88
CA HIS A 330 -4.64 14.48 -20.24
C HIS A 330 -3.88 13.17 -19.98
N MET A 331 -4.57 12.05 -19.67
CA MET A 331 -3.89 10.75 -19.54
C MET A 331 -3.30 10.25 -20.87
N GLY A 332 -3.83 10.71 -22.01
CA GLY A 332 -3.28 10.41 -23.33
C GLY A 332 -2.22 11.40 -23.80
N GLN A 333 -1.99 12.50 -23.07
CA GLN A 333 -0.96 13.49 -23.36
C GLN A 333 0.25 13.18 -22.49
N HIS A 334 1.34 12.77 -23.11
CA HIS A 334 2.57 12.44 -22.40
C HIS A 334 3.79 12.87 -23.22
N PRO A 335 4.92 13.19 -22.56
CA PRO A 335 6.19 13.41 -23.24
C PRO A 335 6.61 12.20 -24.08
N SER A 336 7.46 12.42 -25.10
CA SER A 336 7.97 11.34 -25.96
C SER A 336 8.83 10.32 -25.20
N ASN A 337 9.50 10.75 -24.13
CA ASN A 337 10.33 9.95 -23.24
C ASN A 337 9.63 9.55 -21.94
N ALA A 338 8.29 9.59 -21.91
CA ALA A 338 7.50 9.26 -20.73
C ALA A 338 7.81 7.84 -20.22
N ARG A 339 8.12 7.73 -18.93
CA ARG A 339 8.29 6.46 -18.21
C ARG A 339 7.01 6.13 -17.46
N TYR A 340 6.76 4.84 -17.27
CA TYR A 340 5.54 4.33 -16.64
C TYR A 340 5.87 3.37 -15.49
N PRO A 341 5.02 3.30 -14.45
CA PRO A 341 5.19 2.33 -13.38
C PRO A 341 4.83 0.91 -13.85
N ASP A 342 5.42 -0.10 -13.24
CA ASP A 342 5.18 -1.50 -13.61
C ASP A 342 3.98 -2.06 -12.83
N THR A 343 3.14 -2.87 -13.48
CA THR A 343 2.00 -3.50 -12.79
C THR A 343 2.52 -4.58 -11.84
N VAL A 344 2.14 -4.51 -10.57
CA VAL A 344 2.59 -5.41 -9.48
C VAL A 344 1.55 -6.46 -9.13
N ALA A 345 0.27 -6.07 -9.13
CA ALA A 345 -0.84 -6.94 -8.75
C ALA A 345 -2.10 -6.60 -9.56
N VAL A 346 -2.92 -7.61 -9.83
CA VAL A 346 -4.22 -7.48 -10.50
C VAL A 346 -5.26 -8.36 -9.79
N ALA A 347 -6.47 -7.82 -9.61
CA ALA A 347 -7.62 -8.56 -9.09
C ALA A 347 -8.84 -8.28 -9.97
N TYR A 348 -9.56 -9.33 -10.36
CA TYR A 348 -10.67 -9.24 -11.30
C TYR A 348 -12.01 -9.55 -10.62
N ASP A 349 -12.85 -8.52 -10.55
CA ASP A 349 -14.24 -8.62 -10.13
C ASP A 349 -15.10 -8.94 -11.36
N SER A 350 -15.35 -10.24 -11.55
CA SER A 350 -16.18 -10.76 -12.64
C SER A 350 -17.67 -10.42 -12.48
N LEU A 351 -18.13 -10.11 -11.27
CA LEU A 351 -19.52 -9.75 -11.02
C LEU A 351 -19.84 -8.37 -11.61
N ASN A 352 -18.91 -7.42 -11.49
CA ASN A 352 -19.12 -6.04 -11.92
C ASN A 352 -18.25 -5.62 -13.10
N ASN A 353 -17.53 -6.57 -13.70
CA ASN A 353 -16.58 -6.37 -14.79
C ASN A 353 -15.59 -5.23 -14.47
N LYS A 354 -14.96 -5.33 -13.29
CA LYS A 354 -13.93 -4.38 -12.84
C LYS A 354 -12.60 -5.08 -12.69
N LEU A 355 -11.55 -4.50 -13.26
CA LEU A 355 -10.18 -4.95 -13.05
C LEU A 355 -9.44 -3.93 -12.18
N THR A 356 -9.03 -4.36 -10.99
CA THR A 356 -8.16 -3.56 -10.13
C THR A 356 -6.71 -3.89 -10.45
N ALA A 357 -5.87 -2.86 -10.61
CA ALA A 357 -4.44 -2.99 -10.84
C ALA A 357 -3.68 -2.08 -9.88
N VAL A 358 -2.64 -2.61 -9.25
CA VAL A 358 -1.69 -1.86 -8.41
C VAL A 358 -0.34 -1.85 -9.09
N TYR A 359 0.34 -0.69 -9.05
CA TYR A 359 1.61 -0.45 -9.73
C TYR A 359 2.73 -0.17 -8.72
N ASN A 360 3.98 -0.29 -9.15
CA ASN A 360 5.13 -0.15 -8.26
C ASN A 360 5.43 1.28 -7.82
N ASP A 361 4.74 2.30 -8.34
CA ASP A 361 4.71 3.64 -7.75
C ASP A 361 3.62 3.81 -6.67
N HIS A 362 3.05 2.68 -6.22
CA HIS A 362 1.95 2.57 -5.25
C HIS A 362 0.67 3.27 -5.71
N SER A 363 0.51 3.51 -7.02
CA SER A 363 -0.78 3.87 -7.59
C SER A 363 -1.70 2.65 -7.70
N LEU A 364 -3.00 2.88 -7.51
CA LEU A 364 -4.07 1.90 -7.67
C LEU A 364 -5.07 2.42 -8.70
N TYR A 365 -5.37 1.62 -9.71
CA TYR A 365 -6.40 1.90 -10.71
C TYR A 365 -7.46 0.82 -10.72
N ILE A 366 -8.71 1.23 -10.89
CA ILE A 366 -9.84 0.34 -11.13
C ILE A 366 -10.35 0.63 -12.53
N TRP A 367 -10.32 -0.37 -13.40
CA TRP A 367 -10.74 -0.29 -14.79
C TRP A 367 -12.12 -0.89 -14.97
N ASP A 368 -12.98 -0.23 -15.73
CA ASP A 368 -14.22 -0.79 -16.26
C ASP A 368 -13.91 -1.59 -17.53
N VAL A 369 -14.11 -2.90 -17.45
CA VAL A 369 -13.86 -3.83 -18.55
C VAL A 369 -15.16 -4.49 -19.04
N THR A 370 -16.32 -3.87 -18.77
CA THR A 370 -17.63 -4.35 -19.24
C THR A 370 -17.65 -4.47 -20.77
N ASP A 371 -17.10 -3.47 -21.46
CA ASP A 371 -16.73 -3.57 -22.87
C ASP A 371 -15.21 -3.63 -22.98
N ILE A 372 -14.67 -4.83 -23.20
CA ILE A 372 -13.23 -5.05 -23.30
C ILE A 372 -12.58 -4.28 -24.46
N LYS A 373 -13.36 -3.87 -25.48
CA LYS A 373 -12.84 -3.05 -26.58
C LYS A 373 -12.78 -1.56 -26.23
N ARG A 374 -13.46 -1.14 -25.16
CA ARG A 374 -13.59 0.26 -24.72
C ARG A 374 -13.40 0.38 -23.22
N VAL A 375 -12.25 -0.10 -22.73
CA VAL A 375 -11.91 -0.04 -21.31
C VAL A 375 -11.83 1.40 -20.83
N GLY A 376 -12.54 1.70 -19.76
CA GLY A 376 -12.58 3.02 -19.12
C GLY A 376 -11.96 2.99 -17.74
N LYS A 377 -11.42 4.12 -17.27
CA LYS A 377 -11.04 4.25 -15.87
C LYS A 377 -12.28 4.48 -15.01
N SER A 378 -12.46 3.64 -13.99
CA SER A 378 -13.50 3.78 -12.98
C SER A 378 -13.01 4.67 -11.83
N HIS A 379 -11.91 4.31 -11.18
CA HIS A 379 -11.33 5.03 -10.03
C HIS A 379 -9.81 4.95 -10.09
N SER A 380 -9.13 5.89 -9.44
CA SER A 380 -7.68 5.85 -9.26
C SER A 380 -7.23 6.57 -8.00
N TYR A 381 -6.10 6.13 -7.44
CA TYR A 381 -5.45 6.69 -6.26
C TYR A 381 -3.95 6.66 -6.47
N LEU A 382 -3.27 7.76 -6.16
CA LEU A 382 -1.82 7.91 -6.35
C LEU A 382 -1.21 8.18 -4.97
N TYR A 383 -0.64 7.16 -4.34
CA TYR A 383 -0.03 7.25 -3.02
C TYR A 383 1.50 7.42 -3.09
N HIS A 384 2.11 7.77 -1.96
CA HIS A 384 3.57 7.73 -1.85
C HIS A 384 4.07 6.30 -2.01
N SER A 385 5.18 6.12 -2.73
CA SER A 385 5.79 4.82 -2.98
C SER A 385 6.87 4.44 -1.95
N ALA A 386 7.19 5.35 -1.03
CA ALA A 386 8.16 5.13 0.05
C ALA A 386 7.70 5.78 1.36
N CYS A 387 8.51 5.59 2.41
CA CYS A 387 8.27 6.09 3.76
C CYS A 387 7.90 7.58 3.79
N ILE A 388 6.77 7.87 4.44
CA ILE A 388 6.31 9.24 4.72
C ILE A 388 6.97 9.70 6.02
N TRP A 389 7.59 10.88 6.00
CA TRP A 389 8.38 11.39 7.13
C TRP A 389 7.79 12.64 7.78
N GLY A 390 7.05 13.44 7.00
CA GLY A 390 6.40 14.65 7.47
C GLY A 390 4.94 14.68 7.07
N VAL A 391 4.11 15.19 7.97
CA VAL A 391 2.73 15.59 7.70
C VAL A 391 2.47 16.93 8.36
N GLU A 392 1.85 17.84 7.62
CA GLU A 392 1.53 19.16 8.13
C GLU A 392 0.17 19.62 7.64
N SER A 393 -0.70 19.98 8.58
CA SER A 393 -2.02 20.53 8.25
C SER A 393 -1.90 21.97 7.77
N TYR A 394 -2.60 22.29 6.68
CA TYR A 394 -2.70 23.67 6.22
C TYR A 394 -3.44 24.51 7.27
N PRO A 395 -2.94 25.70 7.67
CA PRO A 395 -3.51 26.44 8.78
C PRO A 395 -4.96 26.88 8.55
N ASP A 396 -5.89 26.36 9.35
CA ASP A 396 -7.31 26.74 9.33
C ASP A 396 -7.52 28.24 9.65
N SER A 397 -6.62 28.84 10.42
CA SER A 397 -6.67 30.26 10.80
C SER A 397 -6.60 31.22 9.61
N LEU A 398 -6.04 30.76 8.48
CA LEU A 398 -5.98 31.50 7.22
C LEU A 398 -7.32 31.54 6.47
N SER A 399 -8.29 30.71 6.85
CA SER A 399 -9.58 30.58 6.18
C SER A 399 -10.71 31.45 6.78
N GLY A 400 -10.42 32.27 7.80
CA GLY A 400 -11.43 33.07 8.53
C GLY A 400 -11.21 34.58 8.48
N ALA A 401 -12.32 35.34 8.54
CA ALA A 401 -12.40 36.81 8.52
C ALA A 401 -11.49 37.55 9.54
N SER A 402 -10.96 36.87 10.55
CA SER A 402 -10.06 37.42 11.57
C SER A 402 -8.67 37.84 11.06
N LEU A 403 -8.32 37.49 9.82
CA LEU A 403 -7.03 37.83 9.20
C LEU A 403 -7.12 39.06 8.28
N GLN A 404 -8.25 39.27 7.64
CA GLN A 404 -8.54 40.47 6.85
C GLN A 404 -8.49 41.75 7.71
N GLN A 405 -8.77 41.59 9.02
CA GLN A 405 -8.66 42.66 10.02
C GLN A 405 -7.25 42.80 10.64
N ARG A 406 -6.37 41.78 10.51
CA ARG A 406 -5.01 41.80 11.08
C ARG A 406 -3.89 42.11 10.10
N LEU A 407 -4.07 41.81 8.80
CA LEU A 407 -3.05 42.05 7.77
C LEU A 407 -3.34 43.23 6.84
N GLY A 408 -4.37 44.02 7.11
CA GLY A 408 -4.67 45.21 6.31
C GLY A 408 -5.11 44.88 4.88
N GLY A 409 -6.38 44.50 4.72
CA GLY A 409 -7.20 44.90 3.58
C GLY A 409 -6.80 44.57 2.13
N ASP A 410 -5.75 43.80 1.85
CA ASP A 410 -5.38 43.46 0.47
C ASP A 410 -5.91 42.08 0.04
N SER A 411 -6.30 41.96 -1.23
CA SER A 411 -6.85 40.74 -1.86
C SER A 411 -5.89 39.54 -1.90
N SER A 412 -4.63 39.74 -1.50
CA SER A 412 -3.59 38.72 -1.33
C SER A 412 -3.68 37.95 0.00
N SER A 413 -4.78 38.09 0.76
CA SER A 413 -4.97 37.42 2.06
C SER A 413 -5.88 36.18 2.03
N ALA A 414 -6.37 35.76 0.85
CA ALA A 414 -7.23 34.58 0.72
C ALA A 414 -6.43 33.27 0.88
N PRO A 415 -6.98 32.23 1.55
CA PRO A 415 -6.29 30.96 1.71
C PRO A 415 -5.98 30.31 0.35
N LEU A 416 -4.76 29.79 0.18
CA LEU A 416 -4.34 29.15 -1.07
C LEU A 416 -4.88 27.75 -1.25
N LEU A 417 -5.08 27.04 -0.14
CA LEU A 417 -5.57 25.68 -0.12
C LEU A 417 -6.92 25.61 0.61
N PRO A 418 -7.80 24.70 0.19
CA PRO A 418 -9.10 24.53 0.83
C PRO A 418 -8.95 24.04 2.27
N LYS A 419 -9.96 24.32 3.10
CA LYS A 419 -9.99 23.86 4.50
C LYS A 419 -9.84 22.34 4.58
N GLY A 420 -9.11 21.86 5.58
CA GLY A 420 -8.83 20.43 5.77
C GLY A 420 -7.75 19.88 4.83
N SER A 421 -7.03 20.75 4.11
CA SER A 421 -5.87 20.32 3.34
C SER A 421 -4.68 20.05 4.25
N PHE A 422 -3.84 19.10 3.86
CA PHE A 422 -2.58 18.81 4.53
C PHE A 422 -1.54 18.38 3.51
N ILE A 423 -0.27 18.50 3.89
CA ILE A 423 0.87 18.26 3.02
C ILE A 423 1.70 17.14 3.63
N THR A 424 2.20 16.23 2.80
CA THR A 424 3.10 15.15 3.23
C THR A 424 4.39 15.17 2.43
N CYS A 425 5.47 14.68 3.03
CA CYS A 425 6.74 14.48 2.34
C CYS A 425 7.27 13.05 2.55
N SER A 426 7.97 12.53 1.56
CA SER A 426 8.38 11.13 1.54
C SER A 426 9.79 10.91 1.00
N SER A 427 10.32 9.73 1.31
CA SER A 427 11.53 9.18 0.69
C SER A 427 11.40 8.92 -0.81
N ASP A 428 10.21 9.01 -1.40
CA ASP A 428 10.00 8.92 -2.85
C ASP A 428 10.33 10.22 -3.62
N ASP A 429 10.99 11.18 -2.95
CA ASP A 429 11.29 12.52 -3.48
C ASP A 429 10.08 13.35 -3.89
N THR A 430 8.90 13.06 -3.31
CA THR A 430 7.71 13.88 -3.52
C THR A 430 7.23 14.58 -2.25
N ILE A 431 6.66 15.77 -2.47
CA ILE A 431 5.81 16.48 -1.52
C ILE A 431 4.41 16.50 -2.13
N ARG A 432 3.40 16.09 -1.37
CA ARG A 432 2.03 15.91 -1.88
C ARG A 432 1.04 16.72 -1.09
N VAL A 433 0.17 17.42 -1.79
CA VAL A 433 -0.90 18.24 -1.21
C VAL A 433 -2.21 17.49 -1.31
N TRP A 434 -2.81 17.23 -0.16
CA TRP A 434 -4.03 16.42 -0.02
C TRP A 434 -5.19 17.26 0.45
N ASN A 435 -6.41 16.87 0.08
CA ASN A 435 -7.63 17.34 0.67
C ASN A 435 -8.66 16.21 0.68
N ILE A 436 -9.10 15.80 1.87
CA ILE A 436 -10.03 14.67 2.06
C ILE A 436 -11.48 15.11 2.26
N ALA A 437 -11.80 16.40 2.04
CA ALA A 437 -13.14 16.91 2.22
C ALA A 437 -14.09 16.33 1.17
N ALA A 438 -15.30 15.97 1.62
CA ALA A 438 -16.33 15.40 0.74
C ALA A 438 -16.71 16.36 -0.40
N GLU A 439 -16.76 17.65 -0.11
CA GLU A 439 -17.04 18.73 -1.06
C GLU A 439 -15.84 19.66 -1.16
N LEU A 440 -15.45 19.97 -2.40
CA LEU A 440 -14.41 20.93 -2.70
C LEU A 440 -15.07 22.13 -3.40
N PRO A 441 -15.09 23.33 -2.81
CA PRO A 441 -15.58 24.52 -3.48
C PRO A 441 -14.80 24.78 -4.77
N GLU A 442 -15.49 25.18 -5.84
CA GLU A 442 -14.81 25.58 -7.07
C GLU A 442 -13.95 26.81 -6.81
N HIS A 443 -12.65 26.70 -7.07
CA HIS A 443 -11.70 27.81 -6.95
C HIS A 443 -10.74 27.79 -8.15
N PRO A 444 -10.27 28.96 -8.63
CA PRO A 444 -9.30 29.01 -9.74
C PRO A 444 -7.97 28.31 -9.41
N SER A 445 -7.50 28.42 -8.17
CA SER A 445 -6.19 27.88 -7.76
C SER A 445 -6.20 26.40 -7.37
N TYR A 446 -7.35 25.80 -7.06
CA TYR A 446 -7.42 24.38 -6.72
C TYR A 446 -8.71 23.76 -7.29
N LYS A 447 -8.55 22.62 -7.94
CA LYS A 447 -9.64 21.84 -8.52
C LYS A 447 -9.36 20.35 -8.32
N ARG A 448 -10.42 19.55 -8.26
CA ARG A 448 -10.28 18.10 -8.36
C ARG A 448 -9.74 17.75 -9.75
N ASN A 449 -8.92 16.72 -9.78
CA ASN A 449 -8.39 16.16 -11.01
C ASN A 449 -8.92 14.74 -11.22
N ILE A 450 -8.70 14.21 -12.42
CA ILE A 450 -9.14 12.87 -12.75
C ILE A 450 -8.32 11.79 -12.04
N TYR A 451 -7.08 12.05 -11.61
CA TYR A 451 -6.17 11.03 -11.09
C TYR A 451 -6.51 10.60 -9.67
N SER A 452 -6.99 11.51 -8.84
CA SER A 452 -7.43 11.21 -7.47
C SER A 452 -8.41 12.27 -6.98
N ASN A 453 -9.37 11.85 -6.16
CA ASN A 453 -10.28 12.76 -5.47
C ASN A 453 -9.64 13.46 -4.27
N ASP A 454 -8.61 12.84 -3.67
CA ASP A 454 -8.00 13.29 -2.42
C ASP A 454 -6.63 13.99 -2.65
N LEU A 455 -5.93 13.67 -3.73
CA LEU A 455 -4.64 14.28 -4.07
C LEU A 455 -4.85 15.49 -4.99
N LEU A 456 -4.52 16.69 -4.51
CA LEU A 456 -4.65 17.92 -5.27
C LEU A 456 -3.44 18.19 -6.15
N ARG A 457 -2.23 18.02 -5.61
CA ARG A 457 -0.97 18.37 -6.29
C ARG A 457 0.20 17.49 -5.84
N VAL A 458 1.21 17.36 -6.71
CA VAL A 458 2.48 16.68 -6.42
C VAL A 458 3.62 17.61 -6.81
N MET A 459 4.60 17.74 -5.93
CA MET A 459 5.87 18.40 -6.20
C MET A 459 6.94 17.33 -6.28
N TYR A 460 7.70 17.34 -7.37
CA TYR A 460 8.79 16.40 -7.63
C TYR A 460 10.12 17.08 -7.32
N VAL A 461 10.78 16.66 -6.24
CA VAL A 461 12.06 17.26 -5.80
C VAL A 461 13.22 16.74 -6.64
N ASP A 462 13.16 15.47 -7.06
CA ASP A 462 14.11 14.88 -8.01
C ASP A 462 13.60 15.07 -9.46
N PRO A 463 14.25 15.91 -10.29
CA PRO A 463 13.86 16.07 -11.69
C PRO A 463 14.07 14.80 -12.53
N GLU A 464 14.96 13.89 -12.07
CA GLU A 464 15.20 12.61 -12.73
C GLU A 464 14.18 11.54 -12.34
N LEU A 465 13.27 11.82 -11.40
CA LEU A 465 12.15 10.95 -10.99
C LEU A 465 12.60 9.51 -10.64
N SER A 466 13.81 9.37 -10.10
CA SER A 466 14.51 8.09 -9.98
C SER A 466 13.90 7.18 -8.93
N PHE A 467 13.25 7.78 -7.92
CA PHE A 467 12.81 7.10 -6.70
C PHE A 467 11.28 7.01 -6.57
N LEU A 468 10.55 7.28 -7.66
CA LEU A 468 9.09 7.15 -7.68
C LEU A 468 8.62 5.69 -7.72
N LYS A 469 9.48 4.75 -8.13
CA LYS A 469 9.16 3.33 -8.19
C LYS A 469 9.73 2.58 -6.98
N ASP A 470 8.89 1.78 -6.34
CA ASP A 470 9.28 0.73 -5.42
C ASP A 470 9.88 -0.44 -6.21
N THR A 471 11.21 -0.50 -6.24
CA THR A 471 11.95 -1.58 -6.91
C THR A 471 12.03 -2.86 -6.08
N ASP A 472 11.68 -2.81 -4.79
CA ASP A 472 11.77 -3.92 -3.84
C ASP A 472 10.50 -4.79 -3.88
N ILE A 473 10.20 -5.38 -5.04
CA ILE A 473 9.01 -6.25 -5.32
C ILE A 473 9.11 -7.62 -4.58
N SER A 474 9.69 -7.65 -3.39
CA SER A 474 9.86 -8.85 -2.56
C SER A 474 9.23 -8.68 -1.19
N PRO A 475 8.18 -9.44 -0.84
CA PRO A 475 7.43 -9.32 0.42
C PRO A 475 8.22 -9.75 1.67
N SER A 476 9.52 -10.02 1.56
CA SER A 476 10.34 -10.61 2.62
C SER A 476 11.69 -9.92 2.78
N GLY A 477 11.72 -8.61 3.08
CA GLY A 477 12.91 -7.91 3.60
C GLY A 477 14.24 -8.34 2.97
N GLN A 478 14.29 -8.46 1.65
CA GLN A 478 15.49 -8.91 0.95
C GLN A 478 16.41 -7.71 0.76
N GLN A 479 17.38 -7.57 1.67
CA GLN A 479 18.73 -7.25 1.23
C GLN A 479 19.11 -8.34 0.22
N THR A 480 19.14 -7.99 -1.07
CA THR A 480 19.78 -8.85 -2.05
C THR A 480 21.26 -8.91 -1.68
N GLU A 481 21.79 -10.10 -1.41
CA GLU A 481 23.22 -10.35 -1.44
C GLU A 481 23.72 -9.97 -2.85
N ARG A 482 24.16 -8.73 -3.01
CA ARG A 482 25.04 -8.35 -4.11
C ARG A 482 26.35 -9.06 -3.83
N GLN A 483 26.82 -9.80 -4.83
CA GLN A 483 28.08 -10.52 -4.82
C GLN A 483 29.21 -9.60 -4.33
N SER A 484 29.85 -10.01 -3.24
CA SER A 484 31.26 -9.83 -2.91
C SER A 484 31.99 -8.71 -3.67
N GLY A 485 32.07 -7.54 -3.02
CA GLY A 485 32.94 -6.42 -3.37
C GLY A 485 32.54 -5.25 -2.50
N GLY A 486 33.28 -4.99 -1.42
CA GLY A 486 32.84 -4.17 -0.29
C GLY A 486 32.26 -2.81 -0.68
N GLN A 487 31.02 -2.56 -0.26
CA GLN A 487 30.45 -1.26 0.05
C GLN A 487 29.13 -1.45 0.80
N GLN A 488 28.74 -0.41 1.54
CA GLN A 488 27.88 -0.33 2.72
C GLN A 488 26.45 -0.91 2.61
N ASP A 489 25.87 -1.07 3.81
CA ASP A 489 24.57 -1.62 4.18
C ASP A 489 23.42 -1.27 3.22
N GLY A 490 22.71 -2.30 2.73
CA GLY A 490 21.53 -2.15 1.89
C GLY A 490 20.28 -1.80 2.72
N SER A 491 20.01 -0.51 2.87
CA SER A 491 18.71 0.04 3.32
C SER A 491 18.70 1.55 3.05
N TYR A 492 18.12 2.02 1.94
CA TYR A 492 17.99 3.45 1.63
C TYR A 492 19.31 4.25 1.75
N ASP A 493 20.44 3.65 1.37
CA ASP A 493 21.73 4.36 1.32
C ASP A 493 21.87 5.08 -0.03
N SER A 494 21.23 6.25 -0.09
CA SER A 494 21.48 7.30 -1.08
C SER A 494 20.96 8.60 -0.48
N ARG A 495 21.60 9.75 -0.70
CA ARG A 495 21.26 11.05 -0.09
C ARG A 495 19.91 11.66 -0.54
N ASN A 496 18.91 10.85 -0.85
CA ASN A 496 17.65 11.23 -1.46
C ASN A 496 16.47 11.18 -0.48
N GLY A 497 15.35 11.78 -0.84
CA GLY A 497 14.13 11.77 -0.07
C GLY A 497 13.97 13.01 0.80
N VAL A 498 12.73 13.50 0.85
CA VAL A 498 12.34 14.64 1.69
C VAL A 498 12.03 14.13 3.09
N ARG A 499 12.71 14.70 4.09
CA ARG A 499 12.72 14.22 5.47
C ARG A 499 11.83 15.03 6.40
N CYS A 500 11.70 16.32 6.14
CA CYS A 500 10.82 17.18 6.90
C CYS A 500 10.24 18.29 6.01
N ILE A 501 9.10 18.83 6.42
CA ILE A 501 8.44 19.97 5.79
C ILE A 501 7.92 20.93 6.85
N LYS A 502 7.84 22.21 6.49
CA LYS A 502 7.19 23.25 7.29
C LYS A 502 6.48 24.27 6.40
N ILE A 503 5.22 24.57 6.66
CA ILE A 503 4.43 25.60 5.99
C ILE A 503 4.73 26.94 6.67
N SER A 504 4.91 27.99 5.87
CA SER A 504 5.10 29.34 6.40
C SER A 504 3.86 29.82 7.16
N PRO A 505 4.01 30.70 8.17
CA PRO A 505 2.87 31.15 8.98
C PRO A 505 1.76 31.88 8.20
N ASP A 506 2.10 32.45 7.04
CA ASP A 506 1.15 33.07 6.10
C ASP A 506 0.51 32.07 5.12
N GLY A 507 0.93 30.81 5.14
CA GLY A 507 0.46 29.73 4.27
C GLY A 507 0.75 29.93 2.79
N ARG A 508 1.78 30.71 2.45
CA ARG A 508 2.20 30.99 1.07
C ARG A 508 3.37 30.14 0.59
N HIS A 509 4.21 29.67 1.50
CA HIS A 509 5.40 28.90 1.18
C HIS A 509 5.45 27.58 1.95
N ILE A 510 6.22 26.65 1.41
CA ILE A 510 6.61 25.43 2.10
C ILE A 510 8.13 25.28 2.06
N ALA A 511 8.72 25.12 3.23
CA ALA A 511 10.10 24.69 3.39
C ALA A 511 10.15 23.17 3.44
N SER A 512 11.14 22.57 2.79
CA SER A 512 11.41 21.14 2.83
C SER A 512 12.88 20.86 3.03
N GLY A 513 13.22 19.92 3.91
CA GLY A 513 14.58 19.47 4.17
C GLY A 513 14.80 18.05 3.68
N ASP A 514 15.92 17.77 3.01
CA ASP A 514 16.22 16.47 2.42
C ASP A 514 17.35 15.69 3.14
N ARG A 515 17.60 14.45 2.73
CA ARG A 515 18.70 13.62 3.25
C ARG A 515 20.10 14.14 2.93
N ALA A 516 20.23 15.01 1.93
CA ALA A 516 21.49 15.58 1.51
C ALA A 516 21.85 16.87 2.26
N GLY A 517 21.02 17.31 3.21
CA GLY A 517 21.25 18.54 3.97
C GLY A 517 20.78 19.81 3.27
N ASN A 518 20.07 19.68 2.14
CA ASN A 518 19.50 20.84 1.47
C ASN A 518 18.15 21.21 2.07
N ILE A 519 17.90 22.52 2.11
CA ILE A 519 16.60 23.12 2.39
C ILE A 519 16.11 23.76 1.10
N ARG A 520 14.87 23.48 0.71
CA ARG A 520 14.20 24.10 -0.44
C ARG A 520 12.97 24.83 0.02
N ILE A 521 12.74 26.01 -0.53
CA ILE A 521 11.53 26.79 -0.30
C ILE A 521 10.75 26.83 -1.60
N HIS A 522 9.48 26.45 -1.56
CA HIS A 522 8.59 26.53 -2.70
C HIS A 522 7.40 27.42 -2.41
N GLU A 523 6.89 28.10 -3.43
CA GLU A 523 5.63 28.82 -3.34
C GLU A 523 4.46 27.84 -3.47
N LEU A 524 3.48 27.90 -2.56
CA LEU A 524 2.36 26.95 -2.56
C LEU A 524 1.35 27.19 -3.68
N GLU A 525 1.31 28.38 -4.28
CA GLU A 525 0.38 28.71 -5.36
C GLU A 525 0.82 28.14 -6.71
N SER A 526 2.07 28.40 -7.10
CA SER A 526 2.68 27.96 -8.35
C SER A 526 3.39 26.60 -8.23
N LEU A 527 3.80 26.21 -7.02
CA LEU A 527 4.72 25.11 -6.73
C LEU A 527 6.14 25.30 -7.27
N GLU A 528 6.51 26.52 -7.68
CA GLU A 528 7.85 26.83 -8.13
C GLU A 528 8.84 26.88 -6.95
N GLU A 529 10.06 26.41 -7.19
CA GLU A 529 11.17 26.53 -6.23
C GLU A 529 11.63 27.98 -6.19
N VAL A 530 11.48 28.60 -5.02
CA VAL A 530 11.92 29.99 -4.75
C VAL A 530 13.40 30.02 -4.42
N CYS A 531 13.87 29.08 -3.59
CA CYS A 531 15.29 28.95 -3.30
C CYS A 531 15.68 27.55 -2.83
N LYS A 532 16.96 27.22 -3.06
CA LYS A 532 17.66 26.05 -2.52
C LYS A 532 18.85 26.53 -1.69
N ILE A 533 18.98 25.99 -0.48
CA ILE A 533 20.03 26.30 0.49
C ILE A 533 20.72 25.00 0.86
N GLU A 534 22.02 24.91 0.63
CA GLU A 534 22.85 23.78 1.08
C GLU A 534 23.24 24.07 2.54
N ALA A 535 22.40 23.64 3.48
CA ALA A 535 22.40 24.16 4.85
C ALA A 535 23.21 23.30 5.82
N HIS A 536 23.32 22.00 5.58
CA HIS A 536 23.95 21.02 6.47
C HIS A 536 24.75 19.98 5.68
N ASP A 537 25.67 19.29 6.34
CA ASP A 537 26.44 18.18 5.73
C ASP A 537 25.70 16.82 5.87
N ALA A 538 24.62 16.79 6.66
CA ALA A 538 23.80 15.61 6.94
C ALA A 538 22.29 15.86 6.77
N GLU A 539 21.47 14.81 6.97
CA GLU A 539 20.02 14.88 6.75
C GLU A 539 19.33 15.96 7.61
N VAL A 540 18.49 16.79 6.99
CA VAL A 540 17.70 17.79 7.70
C VAL A 540 16.54 17.10 8.43
N LEU A 541 16.54 17.18 9.76
CA LEU A 541 15.58 16.47 10.61
C LEU A 541 14.39 17.34 11.01
N CYS A 542 14.58 18.67 11.07
CA CYS A 542 13.55 19.58 11.53
C CYS A 542 13.66 20.96 10.88
N LEU A 543 12.51 21.59 10.64
CA LEU A 543 12.36 22.94 10.13
C LEU A 543 11.30 23.66 10.96
N GLU A 544 11.56 24.91 11.34
CA GLU A 544 10.60 25.72 12.09
C GLU A 544 10.67 27.20 11.69
N TYR A 545 9.53 27.76 11.28
CA TYR A 545 9.42 29.19 11.03
C TYR A 545 9.26 29.98 12.33
N SER A 546 9.78 31.20 12.37
CA SER A 546 9.48 32.14 13.44
C SER A 546 7.98 32.47 13.47
N ARG A 547 7.49 32.78 14.67
CA ARG A 547 6.08 33.13 14.84
C ARG A 547 5.77 34.51 14.22
N PRO A 548 4.54 34.75 13.74
CA PRO A 548 4.15 36.03 13.13
C PRO A 548 4.34 37.27 14.01
N ASP A 549 4.34 37.09 15.33
CA ASP A 549 4.51 38.15 16.33
C ASP A 549 5.97 38.55 16.57
N THR A 550 6.92 37.84 15.95
CA THR A 550 8.34 38.17 16.04
C THR A 550 8.71 39.28 15.04
N ARG A 551 9.68 40.13 15.39
CA ARG A 551 10.14 41.23 14.52
C ARG A 551 10.85 40.78 13.25
N HIS A 552 11.22 39.50 13.15
CA HIS A 552 12.00 38.95 12.05
C HIS A 552 11.35 37.67 11.53
N SER A 553 11.20 37.56 10.21
CA SER A 553 10.82 36.33 9.53
C SER A 553 12.05 35.44 9.39
N LEU A 554 12.14 34.39 10.19
CA LEU A 554 13.27 33.47 10.24
C LEU A 554 12.81 32.04 9.98
N LEU A 555 13.67 31.23 9.39
CA LEU A 555 13.53 29.78 9.29
C LEU A 555 14.70 29.15 10.03
N ALA A 556 14.40 28.38 11.07
CA ALA A 556 15.38 27.57 11.77
C ALA A 556 15.39 26.15 11.18
N SER A 557 16.58 25.55 11.13
CA SER A 557 16.78 24.17 10.66
C SER A 557 17.69 23.42 11.60
N ALA A 558 17.39 22.15 11.84
CA ALA A 558 18.27 21.24 12.58
C ALA A 558 18.55 19.99 11.74
N SER A 559 19.80 19.56 11.78
CA SER A 559 20.31 18.38 11.08
C SER A 559 20.88 17.38 12.09
N LYS A 560 21.35 16.25 11.58
CA LYS A 560 21.93 15.16 12.36
C LYS A 560 23.38 15.40 12.81
N ASP A 561 24.09 16.32 12.15
CA ASP A 561 25.50 16.66 12.37
C ASP A 561 25.75 17.54 13.61
#